data_AF-A0AAD8EQK6-F1
#
_entry.id   AF-A0AAD8EQK6-F1
#
_cell.length_a   1.000
_cell.length_b   1.000
_cell.length_c   1.000
_cell.angle_alpha   90.00
_cell.angle_beta   90.00
_cell.angle_gamma   90.00
#
_symmetry.space_group_name_H-M   'P 1'
#
loop_
_entity.id
_entity.type
_entity.pdbx_description
1 polymer ?
#
loop_
_entity_poly.entity_id
_entity_poly.type
_entity_poly.pdbx_seq_one_letter_code
_entity_poly.pdbx_strand_id
1 'polypeptide(L)'
;EFREQQCAAYNDVPYEGALLIWSPHYDESDSCALTCRGRPAGEPISLDAPIVVQLAPKVQDGTRCRPGSLDMCINGKCQRVGCDLRIGSMKKVDACGVCGGDGQSCAQPLYHWED
;
A
#
# COMPACT_ATOMS: atom_id res chain seq x y z
N GLU A 1 6.21 6.15 1.35
CA GLU A 1 5.38 5.04 1.89
C GLU A 1 6.21 4.10 2.79
N PHE A 2 5.65 3.43 3.81
CA PHE A 2 6.47 2.58 4.73
C PHE A 2 7.08 1.36 4.02
N ARG A 3 6.40 0.80 3.01
CA ARG A 3 6.95 -0.25 2.13
C ARG A 3 8.12 0.24 1.28
N GLU A 4 8.05 1.50 0.83
CA GLU A 4 9.09 2.13 0.02
C GLU A 4 10.39 2.27 0.81
N GLN A 5 10.31 2.66 2.09
CA GLN A 5 11.49 2.68 2.98
C GLN A 5 12.11 1.29 3.15
N GLN A 6 11.28 0.24 3.24
CA GLN A 6 11.75 -1.14 3.37
C GLN A 6 12.45 -1.64 2.09
N CYS A 7 11.95 -1.30 0.89
CA CYS A 7 12.67 -1.59 -0.36
C CYS A 7 13.97 -0.76 -0.44
N ALA A 8 13.90 0.54 -0.15
CA ALA A 8 15.04 1.46 -0.25
C ALA A 8 16.19 1.11 0.70
N ALA A 9 15.93 0.37 1.79
CA ALA A 9 16.97 -0.16 2.67
C ALA A 9 17.96 -1.11 1.97
N TYR A 10 17.62 -1.62 0.78
CA TYR A 10 18.49 -2.48 -0.03
C TYR A 10 19.25 -1.70 -1.13
N ASN A 11 19.11 -0.37 -1.22
CA ASN A 11 19.76 0.41 -2.28
C ASN A 11 21.30 0.37 -2.21
N ASP A 12 21.85 0.25 -1.00
CA ASP A 12 23.29 0.18 -0.76
C ASP A 12 23.83 -1.26 -0.74
N VAL A 13 22.99 -2.24 -1.08
CA VAL A 13 23.33 -3.66 -1.13
C VAL A 13 23.41 -4.11 -2.60
N PRO A 14 24.58 -4.56 -3.09
CA PRO A 14 24.69 -5.06 -4.46
C PRO A 14 23.81 -6.30 -4.69
N TYR A 15 23.00 -6.26 -5.74
CA TYR A 15 22.25 -7.41 -6.26
C TYR A 15 22.91 -7.85 -7.57
N GLU A 16 23.35 -9.11 -7.63
CA GLU A 16 24.08 -9.66 -8.78
C GLU A 16 25.26 -8.77 -9.24
N GLY A 17 25.93 -8.11 -8.29
CA GLY A 17 27.10 -7.27 -8.53
C GLY A 17 26.80 -5.81 -8.91
N ALA A 18 25.53 -5.40 -8.99
CA ALA A 18 25.14 -4.02 -9.29
C ALA A 18 24.32 -3.39 -8.15
N LEU A 19 24.49 -2.08 -7.93
CA LEU A 19 23.62 -1.31 -7.05
C LEU A 19 22.35 -0.92 -7.80
N LEU A 20 21.20 -1.19 -7.18
CA LEU A 20 19.90 -0.92 -7.75
C LEU A 20 19.11 0.02 -6.84
N ILE A 21 18.30 0.87 -7.45
CA ILE A 21 17.28 1.65 -6.75
C ILE A 21 16.01 0.81 -6.71
N TRP A 22 15.61 0.43 -5.50
CA TRP A 22 14.47 -0.41 -5.23
C TRP A 22 13.22 0.38 -4.94
N SER A 23 12.11 -0.06 -5.53
CA SER A 23 10.76 0.50 -5.31
C SER A 23 9.76 -0.62 -5.06
N PRO A 24 8.63 -0.37 -4.37
CA PRO A 24 7.64 -1.42 -4.09
C PRO A 24 7.07 -2.08 -5.35
N HIS A 25 6.96 -3.40 -5.32
CA HIS A 25 6.10 -4.16 -6.21
C HIS A 25 4.96 -4.78 -5.38
N TYR A 26 3.72 -4.62 -5.84
CA TYR A 26 2.56 -5.16 -5.15
C TYR A 26 2.09 -6.40 -5.91
N ASP A 27 2.39 -7.56 -5.35
CA ASP A 27 1.89 -8.86 -5.80
C ASP A 27 0.55 -9.14 -5.10
N GLU A 28 -0.51 -9.44 -5.87
CA GLU A 28 -1.81 -9.75 -5.29
C GLU A 28 -1.84 -11.13 -4.61
N SER A 29 -0.98 -12.05 -5.06
CA SER A 29 -0.89 -13.41 -4.53
C SER A 29 -0.14 -13.48 -3.19
N ASP A 30 0.89 -12.65 -3.02
CA ASP A 30 1.64 -12.50 -1.77
C ASP A 30 1.86 -11.03 -1.41
N SER A 31 0.75 -10.37 -1.03
CA SER A 31 0.75 -8.94 -0.71
C SER A 31 1.61 -8.55 0.50
N CYS A 32 2.07 -9.52 1.32
CA CYS A 32 2.84 -9.23 2.52
C CYS A 32 4.30 -9.68 2.46
N ALA A 33 4.74 -10.31 1.36
CA ALA A 33 6.17 -10.38 1.03
C ALA A 33 6.72 -9.00 0.67
N LEU A 34 8.02 -8.80 0.91
CA LEU A 34 8.72 -7.59 0.47
C LEU A 34 9.24 -7.82 -0.97
N THR A 35 8.34 -7.71 -1.93
CA THR A 35 8.69 -7.75 -3.36
C THR A 35 8.98 -6.34 -3.85
N CYS A 36 10.13 -6.15 -4.50
CA CYS A 36 10.62 -4.86 -4.96
C CYS A 36 11.03 -4.91 -6.43
N ARG A 37 10.85 -3.78 -7.11
CA ARG A 37 11.30 -3.48 -8.47
C ARG A 37 12.64 -2.76 -8.42
N GLY A 38 13.68 -3.38 -8.98
CA GLY A 38 15.02 -2.83 -9.06
C GLY A 38 15.29 -2.18 -10.41
N ARG A 39 15.99 -1.03 -10.40
CA ARG A 39 16.54 -0.37 -11.59
C ARG A 39 17.99 0.07 -11.33
N PRO A 40 18.90 0.05 -12.32
CA PRO A 40 20.27 0.53 -12.15
C PRO A 40 20.31 1.96 -11.60
N ALA A 41 21.20 2.20 -10.63
CA ALA A 41 21.43 3.55 -10.11
C ALA A 41 22.19 4.40 -11.14
N GLY A 42 21.62 5.54 -11.54
CA GLY A 42 22.30 6.52 -12.39
C GLY A 42 22.20 6.29 -13.90
N GLU A 43 21.52 5.23 -14.36
CA GLU A 43 21.15 5.12 -15.77
C GLU A 43 19.78 5.77 -16.03
N PRO A 44 19.57 6.42 -17.19
CA PRO A 44 18.22 6.79 -17.62
C PRO A 44 17.35 5.54 -17.59
N ILE A 45 16.03 5.68 -17.35
CA ILE A 45 15.09 4.55 -17.37
C ILE A 45 15.26 3.83 -18.72
N SER A 46 16.06 2.78 -18.75
CA SER A 46 16.29 1.99 -19.95
C SER A 46 14.98 1.29 -20.29
N LEU A 47 14.82 0.93 -21.56
CA LEU A 47 13.68 0.14 -22.02
C LEU A 47 13.70 -1.29 -21.46
N ASP A 48 14.74 -1.67 -20.71
CA ASP A 48 14.84 -2.95 -20.05
C ASP A 48 13.79 -3.05 -18.94
N ALA A 49 13.12 -4.21 -18.88
CA ALA A 49 12.12 -4.46 -17.85
C ALA A 49 12.78 -4.37 -16.46
N PRO A 50 12.16 -3.66 -15.50
CA PRO A 50 12.68 -3.64 -14.14
C PRO A 50 12.66 -5.06 -13.58
N ILE A 51 13.75 -5.46 -12.93
CA ILE A 51 13.78 -6.75 -12.25
C ILE A 51 12.82 -6.72 -11.07
N VAL A 52 12.11 -7.83 -10.83
CA VAL A 52 11.18 -7.97 -9.70
C VAL A 52 11.72 -9.07 -8.81
N VAL A 53 12.03 -8.74 -7.57
CA VAL A 53 12.69 -9.64 -6.62
C VAL A 53 12.00 -9.57 -5.27
N GLN A 54 11.78 -10.73 -4.65
CA GLN A 54 11.39 -10.81 -3.24
C GLN A 54 12.64 -10.67 -2.37
N LEU A 55 12.84 -9.48 -1.80
CA LEU A 55 14.01 -9.17 -0.97
C LEU A 55 13.88 -9.69 0.46
N ALA A 56 12.65 -9.88 0.95
CA ALA A 56 12.38 -10.50 2.25
C ALA A 56 11.05 -11.29 2.25
N PRO A 57 10.92 -12.34 3.07
CA PRO A 57 9.71 -13.17 3.13
C PRO A 57 8.50 -12.43 3.71
N LYS A 58 8.71 -11.34 4.46
CA LYS A 58 7.63 -10.49 4.95
C LYS A 58 8.05 -9.03 5.07
N VAL A 59 7.11 -8.13 4.84
CA VAL A 59 7.20 -6.72 5.24
C VAL A 59 7.04 -6.59 6.76
N GLN A 60 7.45 -5.45 7.31
CA GLN A 60 7.25 -5.11 8.71
C GLN A 60 5.76 -4.94 9.04
N ASP A 61 5.37 -5.31 10.26
CA ASP A 61 3.99 -5.21 10.71
C ASP A 61 3.48 -3.76 10.65
N GLY A 62 2.25 -3.58 10.19
CA GLY A 62 1.65 -2.26 9.95
C GLY A 62 1.86 -1.68 8.54
N THR A 63 2.68 -2.33 7.71
CA THR A 63 2.79 -1.98 6.28
C THR A 63 1.47 -2.26 5.57
N ARG A 64 0.97 -1.32 4.75
CA ARG A 64 -0.23 -1.56 3.93
C ARG A 64 0.01 -2.74 3.00
N CYS A 65 -0.99 -3.62 2.86
CA CYS A 65 -0.88 -4.75 1.93
C CYS A 65 -0.94 -4.28 0.47
N ARG A 66 -1.80 -3.30 0.19
CA ARG A 66 -2.15 -2.83 -1.15
C ARG A 66 -2.26 -1.30 -1.17
N PRO A 67 -1.93 -0.64 -2.28
CA PRO A 67 -2.12 0.80 -2.42
C PRO A 67 -3.59 1.20 -2.21
N GLY A 68 -3.83 2.28 -1.47
CA GLY A 68 -5.18 2.81 -1.21
C GLY A 68 -6.06 1.99 -0.27
N SER A 69 -5.65 0.78 0.14
CA SER A 69 -6.36 0.01 1.17
C SER A 69 -5.90 0.39 2.57
N LEU A 70 -6.79 0.23 3.56
CA LEU A 70 -6.41 0.27 4.97
C LEU A 70 -5.84 -1.07 5.46
N ASP A 71 -5.99 -2.16 4.69
CA ASP A 71 -5.50 -3.47 5.10
C ASP A 71 -4.00 -3.43 5.39
N MET A 72 -3.57 -4.08 6.47
CA MET A 72 -2.19 -4.08 6.95
C MET A 72 -1.63 -5.48 7.04
N CYS A 73 -0.35 -5.63 6.71
CA CYS A 73 0.39 -6.85 6.96
C CYS A 73 0.69 -6.98 8.45
N ILE A 74 0.31 -8.12 9.03
CA ILE A 74 0.59 -8.50 10.41
C ILE A 74 1.08 -9.94 10.41
N ASN A 75 2.30 -10.15 10.89
CA ASN A 75 3.00 -11.43 10.86
C ASN A 75 2.94 -12.12 9.48
N GLY A 76 3.22 -11.35 8.41
CA GLY A 76 3.22 -11.83 7.03
C GLY A 76 1.85 -12.14 6.43
N LYS A 77 0.74 -11.83 7.12
CA LYS A 77 -0.62 -12.01 6.60
C LYS A 77 -1.33 -10.68 6.44
N CYS A 78 -2.04 -10.50 5.33
CA CYS A 78 -2.82 -9.29 5.12
C CYS A 78 -4.10 -9.33 5.99
N GLN A 79 -4.20 -8.41 6.93
CA GLN A 79 -5.32 -8.25 7.84
C GLN A 79 -6.20 -7.08 7.42
N ARG A 80 -7.52 -7.30 7.45
CA ARG A 80 -8.50 -6.26 7.19
C ARG A 80 -8.43 -5.17 8.26
N VAL A 81 -8.51 -3.91 7.85
CA VAL A 81 -8.64 -2.78 8.78
C VAL A 81 -9.85 -1.94 8.38
N GLY A 82 -10.74 -1.69 9.34
CA GLY A 82 -11.90 -0.82 9.14
C GLY A 82 -11.51 0.65 9.05
N CYS A 83 -12.44 1.51 8.63
CA CYS A 83 -12.24 2.96 8.60
C CYS A 83 -11.94 3.57 9.99
N ASP A 84 -12.24 2.84 11.07
CA ASP A 84 -11.95 3.21 12.46
C ASP A 84 -10.55 2.76 12.90
N LEU A 85 -9.70 2.36 11.95
CA LEU A 85 -8.30 1.97 12.13
C LEU A 85 -8.11 0.74 13.04
N ARG A 86 -9.15 -0.09 13.16
CA ARG A 86 -9.11 -1.34 13.95
C ARG A 86 -8.97 -2.56 13.05
N ILE A 87 -8.03 -3.43 13.41
CA ILE A 87 -7.83 -4.72 12.75
C ILE A 87 -9.07 -5.59 12.95
N GLY A 88 -9.54 -6.22 11.87
CA GLY A 88 -10.75 -7.04 11.85
C GLY A 88 -12.07 -6.25 11.83
N SER A 89 -12.03 -4.91 11.92
CA SER A 89 -13.24 -4.10 11.85
C SER A 89 -13.84 -4.13 10.44
N MET A 90 -15.16 -4.29 10.40
CA MET A 90 -15.95 -4.28 9.16
C MET A 90 -16.51 -2.90 8.81
N LYS A 91 -16.25 -1.88 9.65
CA LYS A 91 -16.75 -0.52 9.41
C LYS A 91 -16.15 0.05 8.12
N LYS A 92 -17.02 0.66 7.33
CA LYS A 92 -16.68 1.35 6.08
C LYS A 92 -17.05 2.82 6.20
N VAL A 93 -16.38 3.65 5.40
CA VAL A 93 -16.81 5.03 5.17
C VAL A 93 -18.12 4.98 4.38
N ASP A 94 -19.13 5.71 4.83
CA ASP A 94 -20.41 5.83 4.13
C ASP A 94 -20.33 6.85 2.97
N ALA A 95 -21.44 7.06 2.26
CA ALA A 95 -21.49 8.00 1.14
C ALA A 95 -21.23 9.46 1.55
N CYS A 96 -21.37 9.79 2.83
CA CYS A 96 -21.12 11.12 3.38
C CYS A 96 -19.68 11.30 3.88
N GLY A 97 -18.81 10.30 3.74
CA GLY A 97 -17.44 10.36 4.26
C GLY A 97 -17.32 10.01 5.75
N VAL A 98 -18.38 9.51 6.39
CA VAL A 98 -18.40 9.19 7.82
C VAL A 98 -18.09 7.71 8.04
N CYS A 99 -17.14 7.43 8.92
CA CYS A 99 -16.80 6.06 9.27
C CYS A 99 -17.91 5.38 10.09
N GLY A 100 -18.51 4.32 9.54
CA GLY A 100 -19.64 3.62 10.16
C GLY A 100 -20.93 4.44 10.19
N GLY A 101 -21.04 5.47 9.35
CA GLY A 101 -22.26 6.23 9.19
C GLY A 101 -23.32 5.47 8.39
N ASP A 102 -24.52 6.03 8.36
CA ASP A 102 -25.72 5.47 7.71
C ASP A 102 -26.12 6.23 6.43
N GLY A 103 -25.30 7.18 5.98
CA GLY A 103 -25.54 7.99 4.78
C GLY A 103 -26.52 9.15 4.97
N GLN A 104 -27.00 9.44 6.19
CA GLN A 104 -28.00 10.48 6.40
C GLN A 104 -27.42 11.86 6.70
N SER A 105 -26.16 11.95 7.13
CA SER A 105 -25.56 13.22 7.57
C SER A 105 -25.33 14.24 6.44
N CYS A 106 -25.35 13.80 5.18
CA CYS A 106 -25.21 14.64 4.00
C CYS A 106 -26.51 14.80 3.21
N ALA A 107 -27.64 14.31 3.74
CA ALA A 107 -28.94 14.32 3.07
C ALA A 107 -29.71 15.66 3.18
N GLN A 108 -29.10 16.71 3.73
CA GLN A 108 -29.75 18.03 3.77
C GLN A 108 -29.56 18.75 2.43
N PRO A 109 -30.63 19.08 1.68
CA PRO A 109 -30.49 19.93 0.51
C PRO A 109 -30.02 21.32 0.96
N LEU A 110 -28.90 21.77 0.41
CA LEU A 110 -28.34 23.11 0.67
C LEU A 110 -29.30 24.24 0.24
N TYR A 111 -30.26 23.95 -0.63
CA TYR A 111 -31.21 24.91 -1.17
C TYR A 111 -32.59 24.27 -1.31
N HIS A 112 -33.61 24.96 -0.80
CA HIS A 112 -35.00 24.77 -1.20
C HIS A 112 -35.36 25.94 -2.12
N TRP A 113 -35.83 25.65 -3.33
CA TRP A 113 -36.49 26.64 -4.17
C TRP A 113 -37.97 26.67 -3.77
N GLU A 114 -38.52 27.85 -3.46
CA GLU A 114 -39.96 28.04 -3.30
C GLU A 114 -40.58 28.15 -4.70
N ASP A 115 -41.66 27.38 -4.94
CA ASP A 115 -42.46 27.40 -6.18
C ASP A 115 -43.23 28.73 -6.34
#